data_AF-A0A922XFN6-F1
#
_entry.id   AF-A0A922XFN6-F1
#
_cell.length_a   1.000
_cell.length_b   1.000
_cell.length_c   1.000
_cell.angle_alpha   90.00
_cell.angle_beta   90.00
_cell.angle_gamma   90.00
#
_symmetry.space_group_name_H-M   'P 1'
#
loop_
_entity.id
_entity.type
_entity.pdbx_description
1 polymer ?
#
loop_
_entity_poly.entity_id
_entity_poly.type
_entity_poly.pdbx_seq_one_letter_code
_entity_poly.pdbx_strand_id
1 'polypeptide(L)'
;MGLTIALFWLLAGGIVVLMVYQGLNSSVDLFSIRNIYLAGFVVYQIISPVSALRIDSYSGFRIVDPGKAGKWMLLFDYLFIILYLFSYHRLRISLWLAKKFTKGPATASDSILTGLAISIVIAALGVRMVAYAVPALGAIGTNTGIALVAAACAVTGWIWAARRVNPAVLSLVAFVLGVSFLVSLGGVYSRRPLISVLAGFAWGAYHRWARHLSPSQLLISATPLILIGGLVVSAFTAVRSHQSGATDAQATLQQMKGANFSKGTADLLGGQAVGSAALWILDSYPRDHKYDMLFSIKFMGYWWVPRVIWESKPEPLSKNVAHIAKLRGVNRDLITIPPGVIGYAGAEGGFIAVVVYALFFGQFTRFFDDLVRLNPGNPYVILPIGCSTGQFLGLARGDIAIFTNVAILGVVFSFLLIYFTSIGFGRSREPKGLEAWSQMPRP
;
A
#
# COMPACT_ATOMS: atom_id res chain seq x y z
N MET A 1 -11.93 24.28 17.92
CA MET A 1 -11.89 22.89 17.42
C MET A 1 -12.72 22.70 16.15
N GLY A 2 -13.97 23.18 16.10
CA GLY A 2 -14.84 23.05 14.91
C GLY A 2 -14.21 23.53 13.59
N LEU A 3 -13.56 24.70 13.59
CA LEU A 3 -12.84 25.20 12.40
C LEU A 3 -11.72 24.25 11.93
N THR A 4 -10.93 23.72 12.85
CA THR A 4 -9.85 22.77 12.54
C THR A 4 -10.41 21.51 11.87
N ILE A 5 -11.50 20.95 12.41
CA ILE A 5 -12.18 19.79 11.84
C ILE A 5 -12.73 20.11 10.43
N ALA A 6 -13.35 21.28 10.25
CA ALA A 6 -13.86 21.70 8.94
C ALA A 6 -12.73 21.82 7.90
N LEU A 7 -11.57 22.37 8.29
CA LEU A 7 -10.41 22.51 7.41
C LEU A 7 -9.77 21.16 7.05
N PHE A 8 -9.82 20.17 7.94
CA PHE A 8 -9.42 18.79 7.60
C PHE A 8 -10.35 18.19 6.54
N TRP A 9 -11.68 18.33 6.71
CA TRP A 9 -12.64 17.85 5.71
C TRP A 9 -12.48 18.57 4.37
N LEU A 10 -12.19 19.88 4.39
CA LEU A 10 -11.89 20.64 3.19
C LEU A 10 -10.63 20.12 2.49
N LEU A 11 -9.58 19.77 3.24
CA LEU A 11 -8.38 19.16 2.66
C LEU A 11 -8.67 17.77 2.06
N ALA A 12 -9.40 16.90 2.78
CA ALA A 12 -9.80 15.59 2.26
C ALA A 12 -10.65 15.71 0.99
N GLY A 13 -11.67 16.58 1.02
CA GLY A 13 -12.51 16.88 -0.13
C GLY A 13 -11.71 17.42 -1.30
N GLY A 14 -10.79 18.36 -1.06
CA GLY A 14 -9.89 18.91 -2.07
C GLY A 14 -9.00 17.84 -2.71
N ILE A 15 -8.44 16.92 -1.93
CA ILE A 15 -7.64 15.79 -2.45
C ILE A 15 -8.51 14.86 -3.32
N VAL A 16 -9.70 14.49 -2.86
CA VAL A 16 -10.62 13.61 -3.61
C VAL A 16 -11.07 14.28 -4.91
N VAL A 17 -11.47 15.54 -4.86
CA VAL A 17 -11.86 16.32 -6.05
C VAL A 17 -10.68 16.42 -7.01
N LEU A 18 -9.47 16.69 -6.53
CA LEU A 18 -8.26 16.72 -7.37
C LEU A 18 -8.00 15.36 -8.05
N MET A 19 -8.09 14.26 -7.31
CA MET A 19 -7.87 12.90 -7.82
C MET A 19 -8.89 12.55 -8.91
N VAL A 20 -10.17 12.84 -8.66
CA VAL A 20 -11.26 12.59 -9.62
C VAL A 20 -11.08 13.49 -10.84
N TYR A 21 -10.95 14.81 -10.66
CA TYR A 21 -10.77 15.77 -11.75
C TYR A 21 -9.59 15.41 -12.67
N GLN A 22 -8.43 15.12 -12.09
CA GLN A 22 -7.24 14.76 -12.87
C GLN A 22 -7.37 13.40 -13.56
N GLY A 23 -8.10 12.48 -12.95
CA GLY A 23 -8.46 11.18 -13.52
C GLY A 23 -9.43 11.28 -14.68
N LEU A 24 -10.48 12.09 -14.55
CA LEU A 24 -11.44 12.36 -15.62
C LEU A 24 -10.76 13.03 -16.83
N ASN A 25 -9.84 13.96 -16.57
CA ASN A 25 -9.08 14.65 -17.62
C ASN A 25 -7.90 13.83 -18.16
N SER A 26 -7.73 12.58 -17.75
CA SER A 26 -6.61 11.70 -18.17
C SER A 26 -5.21 12.29 -17.94
N SER A 27 -5.08 13.28 -17.05
CA SER A 27 -3.80 13.89 -16.71
C SER A 27 -2.95 12.98 -15.82
N VAL A 28 -3.63 12.23 -14.93
CA VAL A 28 -3.07 11.15 -14.14
C VAL A 28 -4.12 10.05 -14.04
N ASP A 29 -3.71 8.80 -14.22
CA ASP A 29 -4.63 7.66 -14.16
C ASP A 29 -5.35 7.60 -12.80
N LEU A 30 -6.66 7.29 -12.81
CA LEU A 30 -7.47 7.17 -11.58
C LEU A 30 -6.89 6.13 -10.62
N PHE A 31 -6.46 4.99 -11.15
CA PHE A 31 -5.79 3.94 -10.38
C PHE A 31 -4.26 4.03 -10.54
N SER A 32 -3.70 5.17 -10.16
CA SER A 32 -2.25 5.41 -10.07
C SER A 32 -1.73 5.17 -8.66
N ILE A 33 -0.42 4.93 -8.53
CA ILE A 33 0.26 4.80 -7.24
C ILE A 33 0.13 6.08 -6.41
N ARG A 34 0.18 7.24 -7.07
CA ARG A 34 -0.10 8.53 -6.42
C ARG A 34 -1.48 8.55 -5.78
N ASN A 35 -2.51 8.19 -6.54
CA ASN A 35 -3.89 8.22 -6.06
C ASN A 35 -4.14 7.19 -4.94
N ILE A 36 -3.51 6.01 -5.02
CA ILE A 36 -3.53 5.00 -3.96
C ILE A 36 -2.88 5.53 -2.68
N TYR A 37 -1.71 6.19 -2.80
CA TYR A 37 -1.04 6.82 -1.66
C TYR A 37 -1.90 7.93 -1.03
N LEU A 38 -2.46 8.83 -1.85
CA LEU A 38 -3.32 9.92 -1.39
C LEU A 38 -4.61 9.41 -0.73
N ALA A 39 -5.19 8.32 -1.22
CA ALA A 39 -6.32 7.67 -0.55
C ALA A 39 -5.92 7.17 0.85
N GLY A 40 -4.74 6.56 0.99
CA GLY A 40 -4.17 6.19 2.28
C GLY A 40 -3.94 7.41 3.18
N PHE A 41 -3.45 8.51 2.62
CA PHE A 41 -3.23 9.76 3.33
C PHE A 41 -4.54 10.33 3.88
N VAL A 42 -5.60 10.39 3.08
CA VAL A 42 -6.92 10.84 3.54
C VAL A 42 -7.42 9.98 4.69
N VAL A 43 -7.32 8.66 4.60
CA VAL A 43 -7.79 7.77 5.68
C VAL A 43 -6.96 7.93 6.96
N TYR A 44 -5.64 7.84 6.86
CA TYR A 44 -4.76 7.74 8.03
C TYR A 44 -4.36 9.10 8.62
N GLN A 45 -4.15 10.12 7.79
CA GLN A 45 -3.69 11.44 8.23
C GLN A 45 -4.83 12.47 8.35
N ILE A 46 -6.01 12.24 7.76
CA ILE A 46 -7.12 13.21 7.84
C ILE A 46 -8.31 12.64 8.61
N ILE A 47 -8.91 11.55 8.13
CA ILE A 47 -10.13 10.98 8.74
C ILE A 47 -9.85 10.45 10.15
N SER A 48 -8.74 9.74 10.34
CA SER A 48 -8.35 9.17 11.65
C SER A 48 -8.21 10.24 12.75
N PRO A 49 -7.40 11.31 12.61
CA PRO A 49 -7.29 12.34 13.65
C PRO A 49 -8.57 13.17 13.80
N VAL A 50 -9.32 13.44 12.73
CA VAL A 50 -10.63 14.10 12.84
C VAL A 50 -11.59 13.29 13.69
N SER A 51 -11.61 11.97 13.48
CA SER A 51 -12.47 11.07 14.26
C SER A 51 -12.06 11.07 15.73
N ALA A 52 -10.76 11.03 16.03
CA ALA A 52 -10.23 11.12 17.38
C ALA A 52 -10.58 12.45 18.07
N LEU A 53 -10.40 13.58 17.38
CA LEU A 53 -10.73 14.91 17.89
C LEU A 53 -12.24 15.13 18.07
N ARG A 54 -13.09 14.52 17.23
CA ARG A 54 -14.55 14.67 17.31
C ARG A 54 -15.15 13.88 18.47
N ILE A 55 -14.64 12.67 18.70
CA ILE A 55 -15.15 11.75 19.73
C ILE A 55 -14.43 11.97 21.07
N ASP A 56 -13.36 12.76 21.08
CA ASP A 56 -12.47 12.98 22.23
C ASP A 56 -11.92 11.66 22.79
N SER A 57 -11.58 10.74 21.88
CA SER A 57 -11.06 9.42 22.22
C SER A 57 -9.75 9.17 21.48
N TYR A 58 -8.66 9.12 22.23
CA TYR A 58 -7.30 9.03 21.69
C TYR A 58 -6.68 7.64 21.90
N SER A 59 -7.48 6.58 21.94
CA SER A 59 -6.98 5.19 21.99
C SER A 59 -5.96 4.91 23.11
N GLY A 60 -6.13 5.58 24.25
CA GLY A 60 -5.23 5.46 25.42
C GLY A 60 -4.03 6.42 25.42
N PHE A 61 -3.78 7.18 24.36
CA PHE A 61 -2.78 8.24 24.34
C PHE A 61 -3.25 9.43 25.17
N ARG A 62 -2.38 9.95 26.02
CA ARG A 62 -2.67 11.14 26.85
C ARG A 62 -2.20 12.39 26.13
N ILE A 63 -3.14 13.17 25.60
CA ILE A 63 -2.88 14.42 24.90
C ILE A 63 -3.23 15.59 25.83
N VAL A 64 -2.29 16.51 26.06
CA VAL A 64 -2.48 17.63 26.99
C VAL A 64 -3.35 18.71 26.36
N ASP A 65 -3.05 19.10 25.11
CA ASP A 65 -3.83 20.08 24.36
C ASP A 65 -4.22 19.54 22.96
N PRO A 66 -5.35 18.81 22.87
CA PRO A 66 -5.83 18.27 21.59
C PRO A 66 -6.12 19.35 20.55
N GLY A 67 -6.53 20.54 20.99
CA GLY A 67 -6.83 21.66 20.11
C GLY A 67 -5.58 22.19 19.42
N LYS A 68 -4.48 22.35 20.16
CA LYS A 68 -3.16 22.73 19.62
C LYS A 68 -2.58 21.63 18.76
N ALA A 69 -2.60 20.37 19.22
CA ALA A 69 -2.10 19.23 18.44
C ALA A 69 -2.82 19.10 17.09
N GLY A 70 -4.15 19.25 17.08
CA GLY A 70 -4.95 19.23 15.86
C GLY A 70 -4.61 20.35 14.88
N LYS A 71 -4.32 21.57 15.37
CA LYS A 71 -3.86 22.69 14.51
C LYS A 71 -2.49 22.43 13.90
N TRP A 72 -1.55 21.89 14.67
CA TRP A 72 -0.22 21.52 14.16
C TRP A 72 -0.30 20.41 13.12
N MET A 73 -1.12 19.39 13.38
CA MET A 73 -1.34 18.30 12.44
C MET A 73 -1.89 18.83 11.12
N LEU A 74 -2.95 19.64 11.19
CA LEU A 74 -3.54 20.29 10.02
C LEU A 74 -2.50 21.08 9.21
N LEU A 75 -1.68 21.91 9.87
CA LEU A 75 -0.62 22.68 9.21
C LEU A 75 0.40 21.77 8.52
N PHE A 76 0.80 20.68 9.18
CA PHE A 76 1.75 19.72 8.62
C PHE A 76 1.14 18.97 7.43
N ASP A 77 -0.14 18.61 7.49
CA ASP A 77 -0.85 17.96 6.39
C ASP A 77 -0.95 18.85 5.15
N TYR A 78 -1.33 20.12 5.31
CA TYR A 78 -1.36 21.08 4.20
C TYR A 78 0.02 21.25 3.57
N LEU A 79 1.05 21.48 4.40
CA LEU A 79 2.41 21.63 3.92
C LEU A 79 2.90 20.38 3.19
N PHE A 80 2.64 19.20 3.77
CA PHE A 80 3.01 17.92 3.20
C PHE A 80 2.37 17.74 1.82
N ILE A 81 1.06 17.95 1.69
CA ILE A 81 0.33 17.76 0.42
C ILE A 81 0.80 18.75 -0.64
N ILE A 82 1.02 20.02 -0.29
CA ILE A 82 1.53 21.03 -1.23
C ILE A 82 2.90 20.62 -1.77
N LEU A 83 3.83 20.26 -0.88
CA LEU A 83 5.19 19.85 -1.27
C LEU A 83 5.22 18.50 -1.99
N TYR A 84 4.35 17.57 -1.61
CA TYR A 84 4.19 16.28 -2.27
C TYR A 84 3.74 16.46 -3.72
N LEU A 85 2.68 17.25 -3.94
CA LEU A 85 2.16 17.54 -5.28
C LEU A 85 3.17 18.35 -6.11
N PHE A 86 3.86 19.32 -5.49
CA PHE A 86 4.94 20.05 -6.11
C PHE A 86 6.05 19.10 -6.58
N SER A 87 6.55 18.23 -5.70
CA SER A 87 7.55 17.22 -6.02
C SER A 87 7.07 16.34 -7.18
N TYR A 88 5.88 15.76 -7.06
CA TYR A 88 5.32 14.82 -8.03
C TYR A 88 5.18 15.44 -9.45
N HIS A 89 4.76 16.70 -9.55
CA HIS A 89 4.49 17.33 -10.84
C HIS A 89 5.67 18.13 -11.42
N ARG A 90 6.52 18.74 -10.58
CA ARG A 90 7.57 19.67 -11.05
C ARG A 90 8.95 19.03 -11.11
N LEU A 91 9.30 18.18 -10.15
CA LEU A 91 10.62 17.54 -10.13
C LEU A 91 10.64 16.31 -11.04
N ARG A 92 11.64 16.22 -11.91
CA ARG A 92 11.75 15.18 -12.96
C ARG A 92 12.81 14.11 -12.67
N ILE A 93 13.25 13.99 -11.42
CA ILE A 93 14.30 13.03 -11.01
C ILE A 93 13.83 11.59 -11.24
N SER A 94 12.61 11.29 -10.82
CA SER A 94 11.94 10.01 -11.01
C SER A 94 11.79 9.62 -12.48
N LEU A 95 11.42 10.56 -13.36
CA LEU A 95 11.31 10.31 -14.80
C LEU A 95 12.65 9.90 -15.42
N TRP A 96 13.73 10.59 -15.05
CA TRP A 96 15.07 10.24 -15.51
C TRP A 96 15.46 8.81 -15.11
N LEU A 97 15.13 8.41 -13.88
CA LEU A 97 15.41 7.06 -13.40
C LEU A 97 14.52 6.02 -14.10
N ALA A 98 13.22 6.28 -14.23
CA ALA A 98 12.25 5.37 -14.85
C ALA A 98 12.61 5.04 -16.32
N LYS A 99 13.10 6.02 -17.08
CA LYS A 99 13.59 5.83 -18.47
C LYS A 99 14.71 4.81 -18.60
N LYS A 100 15.47 4.53 -17.53
CA LYS A 100 16.53 3.50 -17.55
C LYS A 100 15.99 2.08 -17.47
N PHE A 101 14.76 1.89 -17.03
CA PHE A 101 14.14 0.58 -16.79
C PHE A 101 13.13 0.16 -17.88
N THR A 102 12.94 0.96 -18.94
CA THR A 102 11.87 0.76 -19.94
C THR A 102 12.27 -0.10 -21.15
N LYS A 103 13.24 -1.01 -21.00
CA LYS A 103 13.71 -1.88 -22.09
C LYS A 103 13.21 -3.30 -21.86
N GLY A 104 12.12 -3.70 -22.48
CA GLY A 104 11.61 -5.07 -22.40
C GLY A 104 10.52 -5.38 -23.42
N PRO A 105 10.33 -6.66 -23.77
CA PRO A 105 9.36 -7.08 -24.80
C PRO A 105 7.94 -6.66 -24.41
N ALA A 106 7.22 -6.04 -25.35
CA ALA A 106 5.94 -5.40 -25.09
C ALA A 106 4.73 -6.35 -25.08
N THR A 107 4.87 -7.59 -25.56
CA THR A 107 3.75 -8.52 -25.76
C THR A 107 3.96 -9.82 -25.00
N ALA A 108 3.01 -10.19 -24.15
CA ALA A 108 2.93 -11.50 -23.51
C ALA A 108 1.66 -12.22 -23.98
N SER A 109 1.78 -13.50 -24.33
CA SER A 109 0.60 -14.33 -24.60
C SER A 109 -0.11 -14.70 -23.30
N ASP A 110 -1.43 -14.85 -23.35
CA ASP A 110 -2.23 -15.23 -22.17
C ASP A 110 -1.79 -16.57 -21.58
N SER A 111 -1.30 -17.50 -22.42
CA SER A 111 -0.77 -18.79 -21.99
C SER A 111 0.51 -18.63 -21.16
N ILE A 112 1.43 -17.75 -21.58
CA ILE A 112 2.65 -17.44 -20.82
C ILE A 112 2.29 -16.78 -19.49
N LEU A 113 1.35 -15.83 -19.50
CA LEU A 113 0.88 -15.18 -18.28
C LEU A 113 0.20 -16.16 -17.32
N THR A 114 -0.52 -17.16 -17.83
CA THR A 114 -1.14 -18.21 -17.02
C THR A 114 -0.08 -19.08 -16.33
N GLY A 115 0.90 -19.56 -17.09
CA GLY A 115 2.03 -20.31 -16.53
C GLY A 115 2.78 -19.49 -15.48
N LEU A 116 3.02 -18.20 -15.77
CA LEU A 116 3.64 -17.26 -14.86
C LEU A 116 2.85 -17.08 -13.55
N ALA A 117 1.54 -16.89 -13.61
CA ALA A 117 0.71 -16.75 -12.40
C ALA A 117 0.84 -17.97 -11.48
N ILE A 118 0.78 -19.18 -12.05
CA ILE A 118 0.94 -20.44 -11.30
C ILE A 118 2.37 -20.56 -10.74
N SER A 119 3.40 -20.28 -11.54
CA SER A 119 4.79 -20.30 -11.09
C SER A 119 5.05 -19.33 -9.94
N ILE A 120 4.46 -18.12 -9.99
CA ILE A 120 4.58 -17.14 -8.89
C ILE A 120 3.93 -17.67 -7.61
N VAL A 121 2.75 -18.30 -7.69
CA VAL A 121 2.09 -18.89 -6.52
C VAL A 121 2.94 -20.01 -5.90
N ILE A 122 3.48 -20.91 -6.73
CA ILE A 122 4.36 -21.99 -6.27
C ILE A 122 5.62 -21.41 -5.60
N ALA A 123 6.24 -20.41 -6.22
CA ALA A 123 7.40 -19.73 -5.65
C ALA A 123 7.06 -19.04 -4.32
N ALA A 124 5.89 -18.41 -4.20
CA ALA A 124 5.45 -17.79 -2.96
C ALA A 124 5.29 -18.81 -1.83
N LEU A 125 4.73 -19.98 -2.12
CA LEU A 125 4.63 -21.11 -1.18
C LEU A 125 6.02 -21.62 -0.77
N GLY A 126 6.94 -21.79 -1.73
CA GLY A 126 8.31 -22.20 -1.44
C GLY A 126 9.05 -21.19 -0.55
N VAL A 127 8.97 -19.90 -0.87
CA VAL A 127 9.57 -18.82 -0.07
C VAL A 127 8.99 -18.82 1.34
N ARG A 128 7.68 -19.06 1.50
CA ARG A 128 7.02 -19.15 2.81
C ARG A 128 7.53 -20.33 3.64
N MET A 129 7.73 -21.50 3.02
CA MET A 129 8.28 -22.67 3.70
C MET A 129 9.72 -22.42 4.17
N VAL A 130 10.56 -21.83 3.31
CA VAL A 130 11.94 -21.48 3.66
C VAL A 130 11.98 -20.41 4.77
N ALA A 131 11.09 -19.41 4.71
CA ALA A 131 10.99 -18.36 5.73
C ALA A 131 10.62 -18.93 7.11
N TYR A 132 9.80 -19.98 7.16
CA TYR A 132 9.47 -20.68 8.39
C TYR A 132 10.67 -21.48 8.94
N ALA A 133 11.45 -22.10 8.05
CA ALA A 133 12.61 -22.89 8.43
C ALA A 133 13.82 -22.05 8.89
N VAL A 134 13.98 -20.83 8.36
CA VAL A 134 15.13 -19.95 8.65
C VAL A 134 14.65 -18.68 9.35
N PRO A 135 14.71 -18.59 10.69
CA PRO A 135 14.21 -17.44 11.44
C PRO A 135 14.79 -16.09 10.98
N ALA A 136 16.07 -16.06 10.59
CA ALA A 136 16.74 -14.86 10.07
C ALA A 136 16.07 -14.30 8.80
N LEU A 137 15.42 -15.17 8.00
CA LEU A 137 14.69 -14.82 6.80
C LEU A 137 13.19 -14.69 7.03
N GLY A 138 12.67 -14.99 8.23
CA GLY A 138 11.24 -15.06 8.51
C GLY A 138 10.47 -13.81 8.09
N ALA A 139 10.96 -12.62 8.47
CA ALA A 139 10.31 -11.36 8.12
C ALA A 139 10.39 -11.04 6.62
N ILE A 140 11.56 -11.24 6.00
CA ILE A 140 11.77 -10.97 4.57
C ILE A 140 10.94 -11.94 3.74
N GLY A 141 11.08 -13.24 3.98
CA GLY A 141 10.38 -14.29 3.26
C GLY A 141 8.86 -14.22 3.43
N THR A 142 8.35 -13.86 4.61
CA THR A 142 6.91 -13.63 4.78
C THR A 142 6.41 -12.48 3.91
N ASN A 143 7.10 -11.33 3.93
CA ASN A 143 6.71 -10.16 3.14
C ASN A 143 6.89 -10.40 1.63
N THR A 144 7.98 -11.05 1.22
CA THR A 144 8.22 -11.44 -0.17
C THR A 144 7.15 -12.43 -0.64
N GLY A 145 6.81 -13.44 0.16
CA GLY A 145 5.74 -14.38 -0.16
C GLY A 145 4.38 -13.69 -0.37
N ILE A 146 4.04 -12.71 0.48
CA ILE A 146 2.83 -11.88 0.31
C ILE A 146 2.88 -11.07 -0.99
N ALA A 147 4.01 -10.43 -1.28
CA ALA A 147 4.18 -9.67 -2.51
C ALA A 147 4.05 -10.56 -3.74
N LEU A 148 4.63 -11.76 -3.73
CA LEU A 148 4.52 -12.71 -4.83
C LEU A 148 3.06 -13.14 -5.06
N VAL A 149 2.30 -13.52 -4.03
CA VAL A 149 0.89 -13.88 -4.24
C VAL A 149 0.05 -12.68 -4.73
N ALA A 150 0.35 -11.46 -4.30
CA ALA A 150 -0.28 -10.26 -4.83
C ALA A 150 0.07 -10.01 -6.31
N ALA A 151 1.32 -10.29 -6.71
CA ALA A 151 1.75 -10.23 -8.11
C ALA A 151 1.04 -11.28 -8.97
N ALA A 152 0.90 -12.52 -8.48
CA ALA A 152 0.13 -13.56 -9.16
C ALA A 152 -1.33 -13.15 -9.37
N CYS A 153 -1.92 -12.49 -8.37
CA CYS A 153 -3.27 -11.94 -8.48
C CYS A 153 -3.35 -10.81 -9.52
N ALA A 154 -2.34 -9.95 -9.60
CA ALA A 154 -2.27 -8.93 -10.65
C ALA A 154 -2.17 -9.55 -12.05
N VAL A 155 -1.31 -10.56 -12.25
CA VAL A 155 -1.23 -11.30 -13.53
C VAL A 155 -2.57 -11.94 -13.87
N THR A 156 -3.23 -12.55 -12.90
CA THR A 156 -4.52 -13.21 -13.11
C THR A 156 -5.64 -12.22 -13.41
N GLY A 157 -5.65 -11.06 -12.76
CA GLY A 157 -6.57 -9.96 -13.05
C GLY A 157 -6.39 -9.42 -14.46
N TRP A 158 -5.16 -9.35 -14.96
CA TRP A 158 -4.86 -8.97 -16.34
C TRP A 158 -5.43 -9.98 -17.35
N ILE A 159 -5.25 -11.29 -17.12
CA ILE A 159 -5.79 -12.35 -17.98
C ILE A 159 -7.33 -12.32 -17.96
N TRP A 160 -7.93 -12.22 -16.78
CA TRP A 160 -9.38 -12.20 -16.59
C TRP A 160 -10.05 -11.04 -17.31
N ALA A 161 -9.44 -9.84 -17.26
CA ALA A 161 -10.04 -8.65 -17.87
C ALA A 161 -10.30 -8.78 -19.38
N ALA A 162 -9.45 -9.56 -20.06
CA ALA A 162 -9.58 -9.85 -21.49
C ALA A 162 -10.61 -10.95 -21.79
N ARG A 163 -10.92 -11.85 -20.84
CA ARG A 163 -11.73 -13.06 -21.05
C ARG A 163 -12.70 -13.33 -19.89
N ARG A 164 -13.52 -12.33 -19.53
CA ARG A 164 -14.31 -12.29 -18.29
C ARG A 164 -15.32 -13.44 -18.12
N VAL A 165 -15.81 -13.99 -19.22
CA VAL A 165 -16.86 -15.03 -19.24
C VAL A 165 -16.28 -16.43 -19.50
N ASN A 166 -14.98 -16.53 -19.78
CA ASN A 166 -14.38 -17.83 -20.10
C ASN A 166 -14.28 -18.69 -18.83
N PRO A 167 -14.91 -19.88 -18.78
CA PRO A 167 -14.92 -20.72 -17.58
C PRO A 167 -13.54 -21.18 -17.15
N ALA A 168 -12.62 -21.46 -18.09
CA ALA A 168 -11.26 -21.86 -17.77
C ALA A 168 -10.49 -20.71 -17.08
N VAL A 169 -10.70 -19.47 -17.52
CA VAL A 169 -10.10 -18.29 -16.90
C VAL A 169 -10.71 -18.01 -15.53
N LEU A 170 -12.02 -18.19 -15.38
CA LEU A 170 -12.69 -18.07 -14.07
C LEU A 170 -12.19 -19.12 -13.08
N SER A 171 -11.97 -20.37 -13.50
CA SER A 171 -11.37 -21.41 -12.67
C SER A 171 -9.95 -21.05 -12.24
N LEU A 172 -9.13 -20.50 -13.15
CA LEU A 172 -7.79 -19.99 -12.83
C LEU A 172 -7.86 -18.85 -11.80
N VAL A 173 -8.76 -17.89 -11.99
CA VAL A 173 -8.99 -16.77 -11.07
C VAL A 173 -9.36 -17.28 -9.68
N ALA A 174 -10.32 -18.19 -9.60
CA ALA A 174 -10.76 -18.78 -8.34
C ALA A 174 -9.61 -19.52 -7.63
N PHE A 175 -8.82 -20.30 -8.38
CA PHE A 175 -7.65 -21.01 -7.84
C PHE A 175 -6.58 -20.05 -7.31
N VAL A 176 -6.11 -19.10 -8.14
CA VAL A 176 -5.02 -18.18 -7.76
C VAL A 176 -5.45 -17.27 -6.61
N LEU A 177 -6.65 -16.69 -6.66
CA LEU A 177 -7.16 -15.87 -5.56
C LEU A 177 -7.32 -16.72 -4.29
N GLY A 178 -7.94 -17.90 -4.38
CA GLY A 178 -8.16 -18.79 -3.24
C GLY A 178 -6.87 -19.15 -2.51
N VAL A 179 -5.86 -19.62 -3.25
CA VAL A 179 -4.54 -19.93 -2.68
C VAL A 179 -3.87 -18.67 -2.13
N SER A 180 -3.92 -17.55 -2.86
CA SER A 180 -3.32 -16.28 -2.43
C SER A 180 -3.95 -15.75 -1.14
N PHE A 181 -5.26 -15.95 -0.95
CA PHE A 181 -5.98 -15.65 0.28
C PHE A 181 -5.49 -16.52 1.43
N LEU A 182 -5.42 -17.84 1.24
CA LEU A 182 -4.94 -18.77 2.27
C LEU A 182 -3.51 -18.45 2.71
N VAL A 183 -2.61 -18.20 1.74
CA VAL A 183 -1.24 -17.77 2.03
C VAL A 183 -1.25 -16.44 2.78
N SER A 184 -2.02 -15.45 2.33
CA SER A 184 -2.08 -14.13 2.98
C SER A 184 -2.60 -14.17 4.42
N LEU A 185 -3.48 -15.12 4.73
CA LEU A 185 -4.02 -15.34 6.08
C LEU A 185 -3.05 -16.14 6.97
N GLY A 186 -2.27 -17.07 6.40
CA GLY A 186 -1.35 -17.91 7.15
C GLY A 186 -0.26 -17.10 7.85
N GLY A 187 -0.17 -17.21 9.18
CA GLY A 187 0.95 -16.68 9.97
C GLY A 187 1.03 -15.15 10.09
N VAL A 188 0.04 -14.39 9.60
CA VAL A 188 0.09 -12.92 9.61
C VAL A 188 -1.22 -12.31 10.11
N TYR A 189 -1.14 -11.67 11.28
CA TYR A 189 -2.27 -10.96 11.92
C TYR A 189 -2.55 -9.57 11.31
N SER A 190 -2.42 -9.42 10.00
CA SER A 190 -2.55 -8.13 9.30
C SER A 190 -3.57 -8.23 8.18
N ARG A 191 -4.41 -7.20 8.03
CA ARG A 191 -5.37 -7.07 6.91
C ARG A 191 -4.71 -6.60 5.60
N ARG A 192 -3.49 -6.05 5.70
CA ARG A 192 -2.75 -5.49 4.56
C ARG A 192 -2.48 -6.52 3.44
N PRO A 193 -2.04 -7.77 3.72
CA PRO A 193 -1.87 -8.80 2.70
C PRO A 193 -3.13 -9.05 1.87
N LEU A 194 -4.30 -9.08 2.52
CA LEU A 194 -5.59 -9.26 1.84
C LEU A 194 -5.89 -8.08 0.90
N ILE A 195 -5.63 -6.86 1.36
CA ILE A 195 -5.74 -5.66 0.53
C ILE A 195 -4.78 -5.75 -0.65
N SER A 196 -3.52 -6.17 -0.45
CA SER A 196 -2.55 -6.32 -1.55
C SER A 196 -2.99 -7.36 -2.59
N VAL A 197 -3.56 -8.49 -2.16
CA VAL A 197 -4.10 -9.52 -3.07
C VAL A 197 -5.25 -8.97 -3.93
N LEU A 198 -6.23 -8.34 -3.28
CA LEU A 198 -7.41 -7.78 -3.95
C LEU A 198 -7.05 -6.59 -4.85
N ALA A 199 -6.24 -5.67 -4.33
CA ALA A 199 -5.78 -4.49 -5.07
C ALA A 199 -4.82 -4.88 -6.20
N GLY A 200 -4.02 -5.94 -6.03
CA GLY A 200 -3.21 -6.53 -7.08
C GLY A 200 -4.09 -7.04 -8.23
N PHE A 201 -5.12 -7.83 -7.94
CA PHE A 201 -6.09 -8.26 -8.94
C PHE A 201 -6.76 -7.08 -9.66
N ALA A 202 -7.26 -6.11 -8.91
CA ALA A 202 -7.86 -4.90 -9.47
C ALA A 202 -6.87 -4.11 -10.34
N TRP A 203 -5.59 -4.08 -9.98
CA TRP A 203 -4.53 -3.40 -10.72
C TRP A 203 -4.30 -4.02 -12.10
N GLY A 204 -4.17 -5.35 -12.15
CA GLY A 204 -4.08 -6.07 -13.42
C GLY A 204 -5.30 -5.84 -14.31
N ALA A 205 -6.50 -5.92 -13.73
CA ALA A 205 -7.74 -5.71 -14.46
C ALA A 205 -7.89 -4.26 -14.98
N TYR A 206 -7.51 -3.29 -14.15
CA TYR A 206 -7.57 -1.87 -14.49
C TYR A 206 -6.65 -1.55 -15.67
N HIS A 207 -5.38 -1.94 -15.61
CA HIS A 207 -4.41 -1.58 -16.65
C HIS A 207 -4.61 -2.33 -17.96
N ARG A 208 -5.24 -3.50 -17.94
CA ARG A 208 -5.58 -4.24 -19.17
C ARG A 208 -6.80 -3.67 -19.88
N TRP A 209 -7.84 -3.31 -19.12
CA TRP A 209 -9.15 -3.00 -19.70
C TRP A 209 -9.74 -1.69 -19.16
N ALA A 210 -9.87 -1.58 -17.83
CA ALA A 210 -10.72 -0.53 -17.25
C ALA A 210 -10.19 0.89 -17.49
N ARG A 211 -8.88 1.06 -17.70
CA ARG A 211 -8.25 2.35 -18.04
C ARG A 211 -8.75 2.98 -19.35
N HIS A 212 -9.38 2.20 -20.22
CA HIS A 212 -9.89 2.65 -21.52
C HIS A 212 -11.40 2.91 -21.49
N LEU A 213 -12.06 2.67 -20.36
CA LEU A 213 -13.48 2.92 -20.20
C LEU A 213 -13.76 4.39 -19.96
N SER A 214 -14.95 4.83 -20.36
CA SER A 214 -15.46 6.12 -19.88
C SER A 214 -15.58 6.11 -18.34
N PRO A 215 -15.46 7.26 -17.67
CA PRO A 215 -15.48 7.32 -16.22
C PRO A 215 -16.71 6.70 -15.55
N SER A 216 -17.89 6.86 -16.15
CA SER A 216 -19.14 6.24 -15.66
C SER A 216 -19.09 4.72 -15.74
N GLN A 217 -18.63 4.17 -16.87
CA GLN A 217 -18.46 2.73 -17.05
C GLN A 217 -17.39 2.17 -16.11
N LEU A 218 -16.31 2.91 -15.87
CA LEU A 218 -15.28 2.53 -14.91
C LEU A 218 -15.85 2.45 -13.49
N LEU A 219 -16.60 3.46 -13.03
CA LEU A 219 -17.22 3.45 -11.70
C LEU A 219 -18.18 2.28 -11.54
N ILE A 220 -19.05 2.03 -12.52
CA ILE A 220 -19.99 0.91 -12.51
C ILE A 220 -19.23 -0.42 -12.48
N SER A 221 -18.19 -0.58 -13.30
CA SER A 221 -17.42 -1.83 -13.41
C SER A 221 -16.53 -2.07 -12.19
N ALA A 222 -16.05 -1.02 -11.53
CA ALA A 222 -15.25 -1.11 -10.31
C ALA A 222 -16.10 -1.38 -9.06
N THR A 223 -17.37 -0.97 -9.07
CA THR A 223 -18.26 -1.09 -7.90
C THR A 223 -18.32 -2.51 -7.32
N PRO A 224 -18.54 -3.58 -8.11
CA PRO A 224 -18.53 -4.94 -7.57
C PRO A 224 -17.19 -5.33 -6.93
N LEU A 225 -16.07 -4.97 -7.53
CA LEU A 225 -14.73 -5.27 -7.00
C LEU A 225 -14.48 -4.55 -5.68
N ILE A 226 -14.88 -3.28 -5.59
CA ILE A 226 -14.77 -2.46 -4.37
C ILE A 226 -15.68 -3.02 -3.28
N LEU A 227 -16.92 -3.39 -3.60
CA LEU A 227 -17.86 -3.95 -2.64
C LEU A 227 -17.39 -5.30 -2.09
N ILE A 228 -16.99 -6.23 -2.97
CA ILE A 228 -16.47 -7.54 -2.57
C ILE A 228 -15.20 -7.36 -1.72
N GLY A 229 -14.25 -6.55 -2.19
CA GLY A 229 -13.02 -6.31 -1.45
C GLY A 229 -13.26 -5.63 -0.10
N GLY A 230 -14.18 -4.67 -0.06
CA GLY A 230 -14.60 -3.98 1.15
C GLY A 230 -15.26 -4.92 2.15
N LEU A 231 -16.13 -5.82 1.70
CA LEU A 231 -16.77 -6.84 2.54
C LEU A 231 -15.75 -7.80 3.14
N VAL A 232 -14.83 -8.34 2.33
CA VAL A 232 -13.78 -9.27 2.79
C VAL A 232 -12.87 -8.61 3.84
N VAL A 233 -12.40 -7.39 3.57
CA VAL A 233 -11.50 -6.66 4.48
C VAL A 233 -12.23 -6.24 5.76
N SER A 234 -13.51 -5.86 5.66
CA SER A 234 -14.34 -5.51 6.82
C SER A 234 -14.63 -6.71 7.70
N ALA A 235 -15.02 -7.86 7.12
CA ALA A 235 -15.22 -9.11 7.85
C ALA A 235 -13.96 -9.55 8.59
N PHE A 236 -12.81 -9.53 7.92
CA PHE A 236 -11.53 -9.87 8.55
C PHE A 236 -11.18 -8.89 9.68
N THR A 237 -11.42 -7.59 9.49
CA THR A 237 -11.19 -6.58 10.53
C THR A 237 -12.05 -6.81 11.77
N ALA A 238 -13.32 -7.16 11.58
CA ALA A 238 -14.24 -7.43 12.69
C ALA A 238 -13.81 -8.66 13.51
N VAL A 239 -13.44 -9.77 12.86
CA VAL A 239 -12.91 -10.97 13.55
C VAL A 239 -11.63 -10.66 14.32
N ARG A 240 -10.75 -9.88 13.71
CA ARG A 240 -9.47 -9.48 14.31
C ARG A 240 -9.63 -8.70 15.61
N SER A 241 -10.70 -7.91 15.77
CA SER A 241 -10.90 -7.14 17.01
C SER A 241 -11.09 -8.01 18.27
N HIS A 242 -11.33 -9.32 18.10
CA HIS A 242 -11.69 -10.25 19.16
C HIS A 242 -10.64 -11.35 19.44
N GLN A 243 -9.50 -11.39 18.73
CA GLN A 243 -8.48 -12.43 18.91
C GLN A 243 -7.10 -11.87 19.22
N SER A 244 -6.34 -12.58 20.06
CA SER A 244 -5.00 -12.16 20.53
C SER A 244 -3.88 -13.13 20.14
N GLY A 245 -4.09 -14.03 19.16
CA GLY A 245 -3.16 -15.11 18.85
C GLY A 245 -3.11 -15.53 17.38
N ALA A 246 -2.10 -16.34 17.02
CA ALA A 246 -1.92 -16.91 15.69
C ALA A 246 -3.01 -17.95 15.41
N THR A 247 -4.04 -17.55 14.66
CA THR A 247 -5.14 -18.43 14.26
C THR A 247 -4.81 -19.17 12.97
N ASP A 248 -5.27 -20.41 12.89
CA ASP A 248 -5.31 -21.17 11.64
C ASP A 248 -6.15 -20.43 10.59
N ALA A 249 -5.73 -20.46 9.32
CA ALA A 249 -6.39 -19.74 8.23
C ALA A 249 -7.85 -20.22 8.05
N GLN A 250 -8.09 -21.52 8.28
CA GLN A 250 -9.43 -22.11 8.22
C GLN A 250 -10.32 -21.60 9.35
N ALA A 251 -9.80 -21.50 10.57
CA ALA A 251 -10.54 -20.96 11.72
C ALA A 251 -10.92 -19.48 11.50
N THR A 252 -10.00 -18.70 10.94
CA THR A 252 -10.24 -17.29 10.59
C THR A 252 -11.37 -17.16 9.57
N LEU A 253 -11.36 -17.99 8.51
CA LEU A 253 -12.41 -17.99 7.49
C LEU A 253 -13.78 -18.37 8.05
N GLN A 254 -13.84 -19.34 8.97
CA GLN A 254 -15.10 -19.71 9.62
C GLN A 254 -15.67 -18.58 10.47
N GLN A 255 -14.82 -17.84 11.18
CA GLN A 255 -15.25 -16.71 12.01
C GLN A 255 -15.69 -15.50 11.18
N MET A 256 -15.12 -15.31 9.99
CA MET A 256 -15.55 -14.26 9.07
C MET A 256 -17.02 -14.41 8.64
N LYS A 257 -17.58 -15.63 8.64
CA LYS A 257 -18.99 -15.87 8.30
C LYS A 257 -19.97 -15.26 9.31
N GLY A 258 -19.55 -15.06 10.56
CA GLY A 258 -20.38 -14.47 11.64
C GLY A 258 -20.00 -13.02 11.98
N ALA A 259 -19.14 -12.38 11.19
CA ALA A 259 -18.55 -11.09 11.55
C ALA A 259 -19.52 -9.92 11.31
N ASN A 260 -19.55 -8.96 12.25
CA ASN A 260 -20.30 -7.72 12.06
C ASN A 260 -19.57 -6.76 11.10
N PHE A 261 -20.01 -6.74 9.85
CA PHE A 261 -19.40 -5.93 8.79
C PHE A 261 -19.38 -4.43 9.10
N SER A 262 -20.46 -3.90 9.69
CA SER A 262 -20.58 -2.46 9.98
C SER A 262 -19.48 -2.00 10.95
N LYS A 263 -19.26 -2.77 12.02
CA LYS A 263 -18.17 -2.53 12.98
C LYS A 263 -16.80 -2.63 12.30
N GLY A 264 -16.60 -3.66 11.48
CA GLY A 264 -15.35 -3.85 10.73
C GLY A 264 -15.04 -2.71 9.75
N THR A 265 -16.06 -2.15 9.08
CA THR A 265 -15.90 -0.99 8.19
C THR A 265 -15.60 0.28 8.99
N ALA A 266 -16.26 0.51 10.12
CA ALA A 266 -15.95 1.64 11.00
C ALA A 266 -14.50 1.56 11.52
N ASP A 267 -14.05 0.39 11.95
CA ASP A 267 -12.67 0.13 12.39
C ASP A 267 -11.64 0.23 11.25
N LEU A 268 -12.06 -0.03 10.00
CA LEU A 268 -11.23 0.18 8.82
C LEU A 268 -11.02 1.67 8.57
N LEU A 269 -12.10 2.44 8.58
CA LEU A 269 -12.10 3.88 8.32
C LEU A 269 -11.53 4.71 9.48
N GLY A 270 -11.61 4.23 10.72
CA GLY A 270 -11.05 4.89 11.90
C GLY A 270 -9.51 4.94 11.94
N GLY A 271 -8.83 4.30 10.97
CA GLY A 271 -7.39 4.44 10.78
C GLY A 271 -6.50 3.74 11.82
N GLN A 272 -7.04 2.86 12.68
CA GLN A 272 -6.27 2.02 13.62
C GLN A 272 -5.38 2.82 14.60
N ALA A 273 -5.95 3.83 15.26
CA ALA A 273 -5.27 4.69 16.24
C ALA A 273 -4.09 5.52 15.68
N VAL A 274 -3.90 5.56 14.35
CA VAL A 274 -2.84 6.34 13.70
C VAL A 274 -3.01 7.83 13.98
N GLY A 275 -4.24 8.35 13.83
CA GLY A 275 -4.54 9.75 14.13
C GLY A 275 -4.26 10.10 15.59
N SER A 276 -4.69 9.25 16.53
CA SER A 276 -4.42 9.43 17.96
C SER A 276 -2.93 9.48 18.29
N ALA A 277 -2.15 8.56 17.71
CA ALA A 277 -0.71 8.51 17.89
C ALA A 277 -0.01 9.74 17.26
N ALA A 278 -0.44 10.18 16.08
CA ALA A 278 0.08 11.38 15.42
C ALA A 278 -0.16 12.65 16.26
N LEU A 279 -1.39 12.83 16.77
CA LEU A 279 -1.75 13.95 17.62
C LEU A 279 -0.96 13.94 18.92
N TRP A 280 -0.77 12.77 19.53
CA TRP A 280 0.06 12.62 20.73
C TRP A 280 1.52 13.04 20.48
N ILE A 281 2.11 12.61 19.35
CA ILE A 281 3.48 13.03 19.02
C ILE A 281 3.56 14.54 18.86
N LEU A 282 2.60 15.17 18.18
CA LEU A 282 2.63 16.62 17.97
C LEU A 282 2.35 17.43 19.24
N ASP A 283 1.73 16.84 20.26
CA ASP A 283 1.61 17.45 21.60
C ASP A 283 2.89 17.28 22.43
N SER A 284 3.53 16.11 22.35
CA SER A 284 4.65 15.74 23.22
C SER A 284 6.03 16.08 22.65
N TYR A 285 6.24 16.11 21.34
CA TYR A 285 7.53 16.45 20.73
C TYR A 285 7.55 17.93 20.30
N PRO A 286 8.60 18.71 20.64
CA PRO A 286 9.81 18.33 21.36
C PRO A 286 9.75 18.57 22.88
N ARG A 287 8.56 18.88 23.43
CA ARG A 287 8.39 19.29 24.84
C ARG A 287 8.91 18.24 25.82
N ASP A 288 8.49 17.00 25.64
CA ASP A 288 8.71 15.88 26.55
C ASP A 288 9.81 14.93 26.04
N HIS A 289 10.11 14.99 24.74
CA HIS A 289 11.01 14.07 24.05
C HIS A 289 11.87 14.79 23.00
N LYS A 290 13.11 14.35 22.84
CA LYS A 290 14.04 14.89 21.82
C LYS A 290 13.72 14.32 20.44
N TYR A 291 13.90 15.13 19.41
CA TYR A 291 13.82 14.67 18.03
C TYR A 291 14.93 13.68 17.70
N ASP A 292 14.59 12.62 16.96
CA ASP A 292 15.58 11.78 16.28
C ASP A 292 15.57 12.08 14.78
N MET A 293 16.45 13.01 14.37
CA MET A 293 16.41 13.62 13.05
C MET A 293 16.46 12.57 11.92
N LEU A 294 15.40 12.55 11.11
CA LEU A 294 15.22 11.70 9.92
C LEU A 294 15.50 10.20 10.16
N PHE A 295 15.19 9.71 11.35
CA PHE A 295 15.45 8.32 11.74
C PHE A 295 14.86 7.31 10.76
N SER A 296 13.67 7.55 10.23
CA SER A 296 13.02 6.64 9.27
C SER A 296 13.83 6.42 8.01
N ILE A 297 14.48 7.45 7.47
CA ILE A 297 15.35 7.31 6.29
C ILE A 297 16.61 6.52 6.64
N LYS A 298 17.22 6.78 7.81
CA LYS A 298 18.37 5.99 8.30
C LYS A 298 17.98 4.52 8.47
N PHE A 299 16.82 4.28 9.05
CA PHE A 299 16.30 2.94 9.31
C PHE A 299 15.97 2.17 8.03
N MET A 300 15.67 2.84 6.91
CA MET A 300 15.57 2.16 5.61
C MET A 300 16.85 1.41 5.25
N GLY A 301 18.02 1.99 5.53
CA GLY A 301 19.30 1.34 5.34
C GLY A 301 19.52 0.21 6.34
N TYR A 302 19.22 0.44 7.62
CA TYR A 302 19.39 -0.57 8.67
C TYR A 302 18.46 -1.76 8.51
N TRP A 303 17.31 -1.59 7.87
CA TRP A 303 16.27 -2.62 7.75
C TRP A 303 16.82 -3.95 7.21
N TRP A 304 17.80 -3.91 6.32
CA TRP A 304 18.45 -5.06 5.69
C TRP A 304 19.31 -5.91 6.64
N VAL A 305 19.74 -5.36 7.78
CA VAL A 305 20.53 -6.08 8.78
C VAL A 305 19.58 -6.85 9.71
N PRO A 306 19.57 -8.20 9.71
CA PRO A 306 18.72 -8.97 10.62
C PRO A 306 19.05 -8.70 12.09
N ARG A 307 18.04 -8.72 12.96
CA ARG A 307 18.24 -8.53 14.41
C ARG A 307 19.09 -9.62 15.06
N VAL A 308 19.18 -10.81 14.46
CA VAL A 308 20.08 -11.87 14.92
C VAL A 308 21.56 -11.53 14.72
N ILE A 309 21.88 -10.60 13.80
CA ILE A 309 23.25 -10.11 13.56
C ILE A 309 23.50 -8.84 14.36
N TRP A 310 22.48 -7.99 14.51
CA TRP A 310 22.54 -6.75 15.28
C TRP A 310 21.38 -6.71 16.29
N GLU A 311 21.61 -7.26 17.47
CA GLU A 311 20.58 -7.36 18.51
C GLU A 311 20.12 -5.98 18.99
N SER A 312 21.06 -5.05 19.19
CA SER A 312 20.82 -3.66 19.59
C SER A 312 20.35 -2.75 18.44
N LYS A 313 19.90 -3.33 17.32
CA LYS A 313 19.38 -2.57 16.18
C LYS A 313 18.26 -1.63 16.64
N PRO A 314 18.33 -0.33 16.31
CA PRO A 314 17.28 0.62 16.64
C PRO A 314 15.89 0.13 16.21
N GLU A 315 14.86 0.50 16.96
CA GLU A 315 13.49 0.12 16.63
C GLU A 315 12.76 1.28 15.95
N PRO A 316 11.89 1.01 14.96
CA PRO A 316 11.05 2.03 14.38
C PRO A 316 10.08 2.59 15.43
N LEU A 317 9.76 3.87 15.29
CA LEU A 317 8.83 4.57 16.17
C LEU A 317 7.48 3.84 16.30
N SER A 318 7.01 3.19 15.24
CA SER A 318 5.78 2.37 15.24
C SER A 318 5.75 1.27 16.31
N LYS A 319 6.92 0.73 16.71
CA LYS A 319 7.06 -0.25 17.81
C LYS A 319 7.27 0.43 19.16
N ASN A 320 8.08 1.48 19.19
CA ASN A 320 8.45 2.15 20.43
C ASN A 320 7.36 3.09 20.98
N VAL A 321 6.44 3.58 20.15
CA VAL A 321 5.48 4.62 20.57
C VAL A 321 4.64 4.19 21.77
N ALA A 322 4.25 2.91 21.86
CA ALA A 322 3.46 2.39 22.98
C ALA A 322 4.24 2.39 24.30
N HIS A 323 5.56 2.14 24.24
CA HIS A 323 6.47 2.22 25.38
C HIS A 323 6.71 3.67 25.80
N ILE A 324 6.99 4.56 24.84
CA ILE A 324 7.26 5.98 25.10
C ILE A 324 6.01 6.64 25.70
N ALA A 325 4.84 6.40 25.11
CA ALA A 325 3.55 6.93 25.58
C ALA A 325 3.02 6.24 26.86
N LYS A 326 3.67 5.17 27.34
CA LYS A 326 3.28 4.40 28.53
C LYS A 326 1.81 3.94 28.49
N LEU A 327 1.33 3.45 27.34
CA LEU A 327 -0.06 3.02 27.15
C LEU A 327 -0.45 1.93 28.18
N ARG A 328 -1.61 2.07 28.80
CA ARG A 328 -2.13 1.11 29.79
C ARG A 328 -3.10 0.12 29.13
N GLY A 329 -3.16 -1.11 29.66
CA GLY A 329 -4.13 -2.12 29.20
C GLY A 329 -3.79 -2.80 27.86
N VAL A 330 -2.58 -2.61 27.33
CA VAL A 330 -2.10 -3.26 26.10
C VAL A 330 -0.74 -3.89 26.33
N ASN A 331 -0.47 -5.02 25.66
CA ASN A 331 0.88 -5.57 25.60
C ASN A 331 1.72 -4.70 24.65
N ARG A 332 2.63 -3.91 25.24
CA ARG A 332 3.43 -2.91 24.52
C ARG A 332 4.45 -3.55 23.57
N ASP A 333 4.94 -4.75 23.90
CA ASP A 333 5.94 -5.47 23.11
C ASP A 333 5.33 -6.08 21.82
N LEU A 334 4.03 -6.35 21.82
CA LEU A 334 3.32 -6.96 20.69
C LEU A 334 2.55 -5.96 19.83
N ILE A 335 2.25 -4.77 20.35
CA ILE A 335 1.47 -3.77 19.62
C ILE A 335 2.36 -2.90 18.74
N THR A 336 1.92 -2.70 17.50
CA THR A 336 2.58 -1.77 16.58
C THR A 336 1.57 -0.73 16.14
N ILE A 337 1.79 0.51 16.60
CA ILE A 337 0.91 1.66 16.31
C ILE A 337 1.74 2.68 15.52
N PRO A 338 1.70 2.61 14.18
CA PRO A 338 2.38 3.60 13.36
C PRO A 338 1.70 4.99 13.51
N PRO A 339 2.44 6.07 13.85
CA PRO A 339 1.85 7.41 14.04
C PRO A 339 1.63 8.21 12.75
N GLY A 340 1.61 7.59 11.57
CA GLY A 340 1.42 8.35 10.33
C GLY A 340 2.69 9.02 9.83
N VAL A 341 2.72 9.37 8.54
CA VAL A 341 3.86 10.12 7.98
C VAL A 341 4.05 11.47 8.69
N ILE A 342 2.96 12.11 9.14
CA ILE A 342 3.01 13.37 9.88
C ILE A 342 3.49 13.17 11.31
N GLY A 343 3.03 12.13 12.02
CA GLY A 343 3.56 11.84 13.36
C GLY A 343 5.05 11.46 13.31
N TYR A 344 5.48 10.71 12.29
CA TYR A 344 6.91 10.49 12.06
C TYR A 344 7.67 11.79 11.83
N ALA A 345 7.16 12.68 10.99
CA ALA A 345 7.78 13.99 10.79
C ALA A 345 7.82 14.79 12.09
N GLY A 346 6.74 14.76 12.88
CA GLY A 346 6.66 15.38 14.21
C GLY A 346 7.73 14.88 15.17
N ALA A 347 8.05 13.59 15.19
CA ALA A 347 9.08 13.03 16.07
C ALA A 347 10.51 13.16 15.52
N GLU A 348 10.68 13.32 14.20
CA GLU A 348 11.98 13.18 13.53
C GLU A 348 12.50 14.50 12.91
N GLY A 349 11.98 15.65 13.35
CA GLY A 349 12.49 16.97 12.95
C GLY A 349 11.44 18.03 12.61
N GLY A 350 10.18 17.77 12.89
CA GLY A 350 9.06 18.67 12.62
C GLY A 350 8.98 19.05 11.15
N PHE A 351 9.00 20.36 10.87
CA PHE A 351 8.91 20.89 9.50
C PHE A 351 9.98 20.35 8.55
N ILE A 352 11.22 20.18 9.00
CA ILE A 352 12.31 19.68 8.14
C ILE A 352 11.97 18.27 7.65
N ALA A 353 11.51 17.41 8.56
CA ALA A 353 11.09 16.05 8.21
C ALA A 353 9.86 16.05 7.30
N VAL A 354 8.90 16.96 7.50
CA VAL A 354 7.74 17.13 6.59
C VAL A 354 8.22 17.41 5.16
N VAL A 355 9.15 18.36 4.97
CA VAL A 355 9.69 18.69 3.65
C VAL A 355 10.35 17.48 3.03
N VAL A 356 11.27 16.83 3.75
CA VAL A 356 12.02 15.67 3.23
C VAL A 356 11.09 14.53 2.86
N TYR A 357 10.10 14.20 3.70
CA TYR A 357 9.16 13.10 3.45
C TYR A 357 8.20 13.42 2.31
N ALA A 358 7.71 14.65 2.22
CA ALA A 358 6.84 15.05 1.11
C ALA A 358 7.58 14.98 -0.23
N LEU A 359 8.82 15.47 -0.30
CA LEU A 359 9.65 15.40 -1.50
C LEU A 359 9.96 13.95 -1.88
N PHE A 360 10.37 13.14 -0.90
CA PHE A 360 10.67 11.72 -1.07
C PHE A 360 9.46 10.95 -1.61
N PHE A 361 8.31 11.02 -0.94
CA PHE A 361 7.11 10.29 -1.37
C PHE A 361 6.56 10.79 -2.71
N GLY A 362 6.68 12.10 -2.98
CA GLY A 362 6.33 12.67 -4.28
C GLY A 362 7.14 12.03 -5.40
N GLN A 363 8.47 11.94 -5.26
CA GLN A 363 9.32 11.28 -6.26
C GLN A 363 9.16 9.76 -6.28
N PHE A 364 8.98 9.13 -5.12
CA PHE A 364 8.85 7.69 -5.01
C PHE A 364 7.58 7.19 -5.73
N THR A 365 6.43 7.81 -5.46
CA THR A 365 5.18 7.47 -6.15
C THR A 365 5.23 7.83 -7.64
N ARG A 366 5.85 8.97 -7.98
CA ARG A 366 6.05 9.38 -9.38
C ARG A 366 6.89 8.40 -10.18
N PHE A 367 7.92 7.81 -9.58
CA PHE A 367 8.77 6.82 -10.23
C PHE A 367 7.97 5.61 -10.71
N PHE A 368 7.11 5.03 -9.87
CA PHE A 368 6.28 3.89 -10.27
C PHE A 368 5.21 4.27 -11.29
N ASP A 369 4.58 5.44 -11.14
CA ASP A 369 3.62 5.93 -12.14
C ASP A 369 4.29 6.18 -13.50
N ASP A 370 5.52 6.70 -13.51
CA ASP A 370 6.29 6.89 -14.74
C ASP A 370 6.71 5.56 -15.36
N LEU A 371 7.07 4.54 -14.57
CA LEU A 371 7.31 3.19 -15.07
C LEU A 371 6.07 2.63 -15.78
N VAL A 372 4.89 2.76 -15.19
CA VAL A 372 3.62 2.32 -15.80
C VAL A 372 3.33 3.12 -17.07
N ARG A 373 3.46 4.45 -17.01
CA ARG A 373 3.13 5.34 -18.13
C ARG A 373 4.05 5.13 -19.33
N LEU A 374 5.33 4.88 -19.10
CA LEU A 374 6.30 4.63 -20.17
C LEU A 374 6.16 3.23 -20.77
N ASN A 375 5.39 2.32 -20.15
CA ASN A 375 5.24 0.93 -20.59
C ASN A 375 3.75 0.52 -20.71
N PRO A 376 2.90 1.26 -21.42
CA PRO A 376 1.44 1.16 -21.31
C PRO A 376 0.84 -0.19 -21.70
N GLY A 377 1.57 -1.01 -22.47
CA GLY A 377 1.14 -2.34 -22.89
C GLY A 377 2.01 -3.48 -22.35
N ASN A 378 3.05 -3.20 -21.55
CA ASN A 378 3.99 -4.23 -21.10
C ASN A 378 3.57 -4.80 -19.73
N PRO A 379 2.95 -6.01 -19.70
CA PRO A 379 2.53 -6.62 -18.44
C PRO A 379 3.71 -6.92 -17.51
N TYR A 380 4.90 -7.14 -18.04
CA TYR A 380 6.08 -7.48 -17.24
C TYR A 380 6.61 -6.32 -16.40
N VAL A 381 6.29 -5.07 -16.78
CA VAL A 381 6.61 -3.87 -15.99
C VAL A 381 5.43 -3.47 -15.10
N ILE A 382 4.22 -3.50 -15.66
CA ILE A 382 3.02 -3.01 -14.96
C ILE A 382 2.62 -3.92 -13.79
N LEU A 383 2.64 -5.24 -13.98
CA LEU A 383 2.07 -6.18 -13.01
C LEU A 383 2.87 -6.30 -11.70
N PRO A 384 4.22 -6.30 -11.71
CA PRO A 384 5.01 -6.20 -10.48
C PRO A 384 4.64 -5.01 -9.60
N ILE A 385 4.31 -3.87 -10.18
CA ILE A 385 3.95 -2.66 -9.41
C ILE A 385 2.65 -2.90 -8.64
N GLY A 386 1.72 -3.66 -9.23
CA GLY A 386 0.45 -4.05 -8.62
C GLY A 386 0.59 -4.82 -7.30
N CYS A 387 1.69 -5.57 -7.14
CA CYS A 387 1.92 -6.41 -5.97
C CYS A 387 2.08 -5.63 -4.66
N SER A 388 2.48 -4.36 -4.78
CA SER A 388 2.79 -3.47 -3.66
C SER A 388 1.72 -2.40 -3.43
N THR A 389 0.58 -2.46 -4.11
CA THR A 389 -0.54 -1.51 -3.97
C THR A 389 -1.02 -1.34 -2.53
N GLY A 390 -1.16 -2.45 -1.79
CA GLY A 390 -1.49 -2.41 -0.36
C GLY A 390 -0.40 -1.75 0.51
N GLN A 391 0.86 -1.83 0.10
CA GLN A 391 1.96 -1.12 0.76
C GLN A 391 1.93 0.36 0.44
N PHE A 392 1.68 0.76 -0.82
CA PHE A 392 1.55 2.16 -1.20
C PHE A 392 0.39 2.86 -0.47
N LEU A 393 -0.75 2.17 -0.32
CA LEU A 393 -1.85 2.63 0.52
C LEU A 393 -1.42 2.76 2.00
N GLY A 394 -0.63 1.80 2.48
CA GLY A 394 -0.10 1.76 3.83
C GLY A 394 1.03 2.74 4.14
N LEU A 395 1.74 3.27 3.13
CA LEU A 395 2.88 4.19 3.35
C LEU A 395 2.47 5.41 4.16
N ALA A 396 1.29 5.97 3.87
CA ALA A 396 0.75 7.10 4.60
C ALA A 396 0.42 6.78 6.08
N ARG A 397 0.24 5.51 6.42
CA ARG A 397 -0.01 5.04 7.80
C ARG A 397 1.18 5.25 8.72
N GLY A 398 2.39 5.42 8.18
CA GLY A 398 3.60 5.74 8.97
C GLY A 398 4.35 4.51 9.46
N ASP A 399 4.95 3.74 8.57
CA ASP A 399 6.10 2.89 8.93
C ASP A 399 7.04 2.97 7.74
N ILE A 400 7.51 4.21 7.53
CA ILE A 400 8.06 4.70 6.26
C ILE A 400 9.10 3.71 5.74
N ALA A 401 10.02 3.31 6.62
CA ALA A 401 11.11 2.43 6.25
C ALA A 401 10.65 1.02 5.86
N ILE A 402 9.84 0.38 6.70
CA ILE A 402 9.40 -0.99 6.49
C ILE A 402 8.54 -1.06 5.23
N PHE A 403 7.57 -0.17 5.09
CA PHE A 403 6.67 -0.18 3.94
C PHE A 403 7.38 0.13 2.63
N THR A 404 8.31 1.09 2.64
CA THR A 404 9.08 1.42 1.43
C THR A 404 9.95 0.25 1.01
N ASN A 405 10.68 -0.36 1.96
CA ASN A 405 11.53 -1.51 1.65
C ASN A 405 10.71 -2.72 1.20
N VAL A 406 9.57 -3.01 1.84
CA VAL A 406 8.69 -4.10 1.41
C VAL A 406 8.10 -3.84 0.03
N ALA A 407 7.74 -2.61 -0.30
CA ALA A 407 7.28 -2.25 -1.65
C ALA A 407 8.39 -2.43 -2.69
N ILE A 408 9.61 -1.94 -2.43
CA ILE A 408 10.76 -2.10 -3.32
C ILE A 408 11.07 -3.58 -3.52
N LEU A 409 11.16 -4.34 -2.43
CA LEU A 409 11.39 -5.78 -2.47
C LEU A 409 10.32 -6.51 -3.26
N GLY A 410 9.05 -6.22 -2.99
CA GLY A 410 7.93 -6.84 -3.68
C GLY A 410 8.02 -6.62 -5.19
N VAL A 411 8.28 -5.38 -5.61
CA VAL A 411 8.44 -5.04 -7.03
C VAL A 411 9.67 -5.72 -7.63
N VAL A 412 10.84 -5.65 -6.99
CA VAL A 412 12.09 -6.22 -7.50
C VAL A 412 12.00 -7.74 -7.62
N PHE A 413 11.55 -8.44 -6.59
CA PHE A 413 11.39 -9.90 -6.62
C PHE A 413 10.35 -10.33 -7.64
N SER A 414 9.23 -9.61 -7.74
CA SER A 414 8.22 -9.88 -8.78
C SER A 414 8.81 -9.66 -10.17
N PHE A 415 9.57 -8.58 -10.38
CA PHE A 415 10.22 -8.30 -11.67
C PHE A 415 11.24 -9.36 -12.04
N LEU A 416 12.11 -9.78 -11.11
CA LEU A 416 13.09 -10.84 -11.31
C LEU A 416 12.41 -12.17 -11.67
N LEU A 417 11.38 -12.54 -10.91
CA LEU A 417 10.67 -13.80 -11.14
C LEU A 417 10.00 -13.78 -12.52
N ILE A 418 9.27 -12.71 -12.84
CA ILE A 418 8.70 -12.52 -14.17
C ILE A 418 9.77 -12.61 -15.26
N TYR A 419 10.91 -11.96 -15.06
CA TYR A 419 12.03 -11.98 -15.99
C TYR A 419 12.56 -13.41 -16.23
N PHE A 420 12.86 -14.17 -15.17
CA PHE A 420 13.36 -15.54 -15.28
C PHE A 420 12.33 -16.49 -15.88
N THR A 421 11.06 -16.36 -15.50
CA THR A 421 9.97 -17.14 -16.08
C THR A 421 9.80 -16.82 -17.57
N SER A 422 9.94 -15.57 -17.98
CA SER A 422 9.89 -15.20 -19.41
C SER A 422 11.04 -15.81 -20.23
N ILE A 423 12.20 -16.05 -19.61
CA ILE A 423 13.31 -16.77 -20.26
C ILE A 423 12.94 -18.24 -20.44
N GLY A 424 12.41 -18.88 -19.39
CA GLY A 424 12.05 -20.30 -19.41
C GLY A 424 10.92 -20.65 -20.39
N PHE A 425 9.91 -19.79 -20.51
CA PHE A 425 8.77 -20.01 -21.43
C PHE A 425 9.01 -19.47 -22.86
N GLY A 426 10.20 -18.93 -23.13
CA GLY A 426 10.55 -18.30 -24.40
C GLY A 426 10.00 -16.88 -24.52
N ARG A 427 10.87 -15.93 -24.88
CA ARG A 427 10.42 -14.59 -25.27
C ARG A 427 9.68 -14.72 -26.60
N SER A 428 8.38 -14.42 -26.62
CA SER A 428 7.72 -14.10 -27.88
C SER A 428 8.55 -13.04 -28.57
N ARG A 429 9.14 -13.36 -29.73
CA ARG A 429 9.89 -12.41 -30.53
C ARG A 429 9.02 -11.16 -30.69
N GLU A 430 9.62 -9.99 -30.51
CA GLU A 430 8.94 -8.74 -30.84
C GLU A 430 8.37 -8.89 -32.26
N PRO A 431 7.09 -8.58 -32.49
CA PRO A 431 6.63 -8.36 -33.84
C PRO A 431 7.48 -7.21 -34.37
N LYS A 432 8.43 -7.50 -35.26
CA LYS A 432 9.05 -6.49 -36.12
C LYS A 432 7.89 -5.79 -36.83
N GLY A 433 7.47 -4.61 -36.37
CA GLY A 433 6.37 -3.87 -36.98
C GLY A 433 5.39 -3.12 -36.07
N LEU A 434 5.54 -3.11 -34.73
CA LEU A 434 4.72 -2.23 -33.88
C LEU A 434 5.26 -0.78 -33.84
N GLU A 435 5.45 -0.18 -35.01
CA GLU A 435 5.81 1.24 -35.14
C GLU A 435 4.59 2.20 -35.14
N ALA A 436 3.35 1.71 -35.02
CA ALA A 436 2.17 2.54 -35.31
C ALA A 436 1.28 2.96 -34.12
N TRP A 437 1.47 2.43 -32.90
CA TRP A 437 0.55 2.74 -31.78
C TRP A 437 0.93 3.98 -30.96
N SER A 438 2.16 4.45 -31.04
CA SER A 438 2.61 5.67 -30.34
C SER A 438 2.36 6.97 -31.12
N GLN A 439 1.86 6.88 -32.36
CA GLN A 439 1.62 8.03 -33.26
C GLN A 439 0.16 8.35 -33.54
N MET A 440 -0.82 7.65 -32.95
CA MET A 440 -2.21 8.09 -33.09
C MET A 440 -2.36 9.47 -32.41
N PRO A 441 -2.81 10.52 -33.12
CA PRO A 441 -3.19 11.77 -32.48
C PRO A 441 -4.27 11.42 -31.47
N ARG A 442 -4.08 11.83 -30.22
CA ARG A 442 -5.17 11.75 -29.26
C ARG A 442 -6.27 12.70 -29.76
N PRO A 443 -7.55 12.26 -29.82
CA PRO A 443 -8.65 13.18 -30.03
C PRO A 443 -8.72 14.22 -28.91
#